data_AF-D8TL65-F1
#
_entry.id   AF-D8TL65-F1
#
_cell.length_a   1.000
_cell.length_b   1.000
_cell.length_c   1.000
_cell.angle_alpha   90.00
_cell.angle_beta   90.00
_cell.angle_gamma   90.00
#
_symmetry.space_group_name_H-M   'P 1'
#
loop_
_entity.id
_entity.type
_entity.pdbx_description
1 polymer ?
#
loop_
_entity_poly.entity_id
_entity_poly.type
_entity_poly.pdbx_seq_one_letter_code
_entity_poly.pdbx_strand_id
1 'polypeptide(L)'
;MDFTAYIANLSADKRTLLYRSPWTSLAVFRNLPPLAQVYVMRLLFVPTPFPADYLDSWALRSATSTHQAALAALRGLDVLLEQRIKPVTTVGPHAAGFGAVAGGRAASAAAAPQQQVHRAVCVLHPDFRTQLQRVACCGSQLMRGDVPPAAAASAPSLEQLGEWATGQWEALQLYLLGAGRSPPALPPLLR
;
A
#
# COMPACT_ATOMS: atom_id res chain seq x y z
N MET A 1 13.34 16.11 3.43
CA MET A 1 12.46 15.24 4.24
C MET A 1 11.72 14.34 3.26
N ASP A 2 12.01 13.04 3.28
CA ASP A 2 11.36 12.08 2.38
C ASP A 2 9.97 11.72 2.92
N PHE A 3 8.93 11.89 2.10
CA PHE A 3 7.54 11.60 2.47
C PHE A 3 7.37 10.14 2.93
N THR A 4 8.03 9.21 2.26
CA THR A 4 7.92 7.78 2.57
C THR A 4 8.56 7.45 3.92
N ALA A 5 9.67 8.09 4.26
CA ALA A 5 10.34 7.92 5.55
C ALA A 5 9.47 8.41 6.72
N TYR A 6 8.74 9.52 6.54
CA TYR A 6 7.80 10.00 7.54
C TYR A 6 6.69 8.98 7.81
N ILE A 7 6.07 8.43 6.76
CA ILE A 7 5.01 7.42 6.89
C ILE A 7 5.55 6.10 7.49
N ALA A 8 6.77 5.70 7.13
CA ALA A 8 7.42 4.51 7.68
C ALA A 8 7.73 4.65 9.19
N ASN A 9 7.91 5.86 9.71
CA ASN A 9 8.12 6.10 11.14
C ASN A 9 6.83 6.12 11.97
N LEU A 10 5.66 6.08 11.32
CA LEU A 10 4.37 5.98 12.03
C LEU A 10 4.13 4.55 12.52
N SER A 11 3.35 4.41 13.59
CA SER A 11 2.89 3.11 14.07
C SER A 11 1.99 2.41 13.04
N ALA A 12 2.00 1.08 13.03
CA ALA A 12 1.17 0.27 12.12
C ALA A 12 -0.31 0.67 12.17
N ASP A 13 -0.88 0.89 13.35
CA ASP A 13 -2.28 1.29 13.51
C ASP A 13 -2.61 2.62 12.79
N LYS A 14 -1.67 3.58 12.85
CA LYS A 14 -1.83 4.88 12.18
C LYS A 14 -1.70 4.71 10.66
N ARG A 15 -0.80 3.85 10.19
CA ARG A 15 -0.67 3.51 8.76
C ARG A 15 -1.93 2.85 8.23
N THR A 16 -2.50 1.88 8.94
CA THR A 16 -3.78 1.25 8.57
C THR A 16 -4.90 2.28 8.50
N LEU A 17 -5.00 3.18 9.48
CA LEU A 17 -5.99 4.26 9.44
C LEU A 17 -5.80 5.18 8.22
N LEU A 18 -4.55 5.53 7.89
CA LEU A 18 -4.22 6.32 6.71
C LEU A 18 -4.57 5.60 5.39
N TYR A 19 -4.35 4.28 5.30
CA TYR A 19 -4.64 3.48 4.11
C TYR A 19 -6.13 3.25 3.85
N ARG A 20 -7.00 3.57 4.80
CA ARG A 20 -8.45 3.67 4.54
C ARG A 20 -8.81 4.80 3.60
N SER A 21 -7.97 5.84 3.52
CA SER A 21 -8.17 6.94 2.58
C SER A 21 -7.61 6.60 1.19
N PRO A 22 -8.41 6.75 0.13
CA PRO A 22 -7.97 6.49 -1.25
C PRO A 22 -6.85 7.42 -1.72
N TRP A 23 -6.86 8.67 -1.27
CA TRP A 23 -5.86 9.67 -1.65
C TRP A 23 -4.51 9.39 -1.00
N THR A 24 -4.52 8.95 0.25
CA THR A 24 -3.31 8.58 0.95
C THR A 24 -2.69 7.33 0.36
N SER A 25 -3.50 6.31 0.05
CA SER A 25 -3.05 5.10 -0.66
C SER A 25 -2.46 5.42 -2.03
N LEU A 26 -3.08 6.32 -2.80
CA LEU A 26 -2.54 6.82 -4.07
C LEU A 26 -1.25 7.62 -3.88
N ALA A 27 -1.18 8.51 -2.88
CA ALA A 27 -0.01 9.33 -2.61
C ALA A 27 1.19 8.46 -2.21
N VAL A 28 0.98 7.45 -1.36
CA VAL A 28 2.02 6.45 -1.04
C VAL A 28 2.44 5.72 -2.29
N PHE A 29 1.51 5.20 -3.09
CA PHE A 29 1.84 4.53 -4.36
C PHE A 29 2.71 5.39 -5.30
N ARG A 30 2.37 6.68 -5.46
CA ARG A 30 3.12 7.62 -6.33
C ARG A 30 4.54 7.91 -5.84
N ASN A 31 4.80 7.81 -4.54
CA ASN A 31 6.12 8.05 -3.94
C ASN A 31 6.95 6.76 -3.76
N LEU A 32 6.41 5.58 -4.13
CA LEU A 32 7.19 4.34 -4.11
C LEU A 32 8.26 4.35 -5.22
N PRO A 33 9.37 3.61 -5.03
CA PRO A 33 10.33 3.34 -6.09
C PRO A 33 9.64 2.73 -7.33
N PRO A 34 10.10 3.03 -8.56
CA PRO A 34 9.45 2.55 -9.78
C PRO A 34 9.26 1.02 -9.81
N LEU A 35 10.25 0.27 -9.33
CA LEU A 35 10.17 -1.19 -9.26
C LEU A 35 9.10 -1.69 -8.27
N ALA A 36 8.96 -1.01 -7.13
CA ALA A 36 7.93 -1.33 -6.14
C ALA A 36 6.51 -1.07 -6.69
N GLN A 37 6.33 -0.02 -7.48
CA GLN A 37 5.04 0.27 -8.14
C GLN A 37 4.62 -0.87 -9.07
N VAL A 38 5.56 -1.41 -9.86
CA VAL A 38 5.29 -2.54 -10.76
C VAL A 38 4.84 -3.77 -9.97
N TYR A 39 5.48 -4.06 -8.83
CA TYR A 39 5.08 -5.19 -7.98
C TYR A 39 3.68 -5.00 -7.39
N VAL A 40 3.38 -3.80 -6.89
CA VAL A 40 2.03 -3.48 -6.38
C VAL A 40 0.99 -3.65 -7.49
N MET A 41 1.24 -3.14 -8.70
CA MET A 41 0.29 -3.27 -9.82
C MET A 41 0.07 -4.72 -10.25
N ARG A 42 1.12 -5.55 -10.28
CA ARG A 42 0.99 -6.99 -10.58
C ARG A 42 0.18 -7.73 -9.53
N LEU A 43 0.32 -7.36 -8.26
CA LEU A 43 -0.38 -7.99 -7.14
C LEU A 43 -1.77 -7.41 -6.87
N LEU A 44 -2.09 -6.22 -7.41
CA LEU A 44 -3.31 -5.47 -7.09
C LEU A 44 -4.58 -6.30 -7.29
N PHE A 45 -4.65 -7.08 -8.36
CA PHE A 45 -5.82 -7.88 -8.72
C PHE A 45 -5.70 -9.36 -8.31
N VAL A 46 -4.61 -9.76 -7.68
CA VAL A 46 -4.39 -11.16 -7.26
C VAL A 46 -5.09 -11.40 -5.91
N PRO A 47 -6.18 -12.20 -5.85
CA PRO A 47 -6.93 -12.43 -4.61
C PRO A 47 -6.20 -13.38 -3.65
N THR A 48 -5.36 -14.26 -4.17
CA THR A 48 -4.66 -15.28 -3.39
C THR A 48 -3.34 -14.76 -2.82
N PRO A 49 -2.96 -15.24 -1.63
CA PRO A 49 -1.68 -14.87 -1.03
C PRO A 49 -0.54 -15.43 -1.92
N PHE A 50 0.48 -14.62 -2.19
CA PHE A 50 1.46 -14.84 -3.25
C PHE A 50 2.80 -15.36 -2.72
N PRO A 51 3.37 -16.48 -3.21
CA PRO A 51 4.63 -17.02 -2.67
C PRO A 51 5.81 -16.05 -2.77
N ALA A 52 6.56 -15.88 -1.68
CA ALA A 52 7.73 -14.99 -1.64
C ALA A 52 8.82 -15.43 -2.62
N ASP A 53 9.07 -16.74 -2.72
CA ASP A 53 10.07 -17.32 -3.63
C ASP A 53 9.85 -16.93 -5.10
N TYR A 54 8.57 -16.77 -5.50
CA TYR A 54 8.23 -16.38 -6.86
C TYR A 54 8.40 -14.87 -7.08
N LEU A 55 8.26 -14.02 -6.05
CA LEU A 55 8.62 -12.61 -6.15
C LEU A 55 10.12 -12.43 -6.38
N ASP A 56 10.94 -13.22 -5.70
CA ASP A 56 12.40 -13.17 -5.87
C ASP A 56 12.81 -13.59 -7.29
N SER A 57 12.06 -14.53 -7.89
CA SER A 57 12.28 -14.94 -9.29
C SER A 57 12.00 -13.83 -10.33
N TRP A 58 11.29 -12.77 -9.95
CA TRP A 58 11.02 -11.63 -10.85
C TRP A 58 12.22 -10.72 -11.04
N ALA A 59 13.23 -10.82 -10.17
CA ALA A 59 14.45 -10.04 -10.29
C ALA A 59 15.45 -10.74 -11.21
N LEU A 60 16.01 -9.99 -12.17
CA LEU A 60 17.21 -10.42 -12.86
C LEU A 60 18.38 -10.42 -11.86
N ARG A 61 19.32 -11.37 -12.00
CA ARG A 61 20.50 -11.47 -11.12
C ARG A 61 21.31 -10.16 -11.03
N SER A 62 21.35 -9.38 -12.09
CA SER A 62 22.01 -8.07 -12.14
C SER A 62 21.30 -6.97 -11.34
N ALA A 63 19.99 -7.10 -11.09
CA ALA A 63 19.15 -6.09 -10.45
C ALA A 63 18.71 -6.49 -9.02
N THR A 64 19.37 -7.48 -8.42
CA THR A 64 19.03 -8.02 -7.09
C THR A 64 19.03 -6.94 -6.00
N SER A 65 20.00 -6.01 -6.03
CA SER A 65 20.09 -4.91 -5.06
C SER A 65 18.87 -3.97 -5.14
N THR A 66 18.49 -3.55 -6.36
CA THR A 66 17.30 -2.71 -6.58
C THR A 66 16.02 -3.41 -6.18
N HIS A 67 15.92 -4.72 -6.44
CA HIS A 67 14.81 -5.55 -5.99
C HIS A 67 14.68 -5.60 -4.47
N GLN A 68 15.79 -5.86 -3.77
CA GLN A 68 15.80 -5.86 -2.31
C GLN A 68 15.43 -4.50 -1.73
N ALA A 69 15.94 -3.40 -2.30
CA ALA A 69 15.58 -2.04 -1.90
C ALA A 69 14.08 -1.76 -2.10
N ALA A 70 13.50 -2.20 -3.23
CA ALA A 70 12.07 -2.05 -3.49
C ALA A 70 11.21 -2.85 -2.50
N LEU A 71 11.58 -4.08 -2.20
CA LEU A 71 10.88 -4.90 -1.20
C LEU A 71 11.04 -4.34 0.22
N ALA A 72 12.21 -3.82 0.58
CA ALA A 72 12.44 -3.17 1.87
C ALA A 72 11.55 -1.94 2.03
N ALA A 73 11.40 -1.12 0.97
CA ALA A 73 10.49 0.02 0.98
C ALA A 73 9.02 -0.40 1.16
N LEU A 74 8.58 -1.45 0.45
CA LEU A 74 7.21 -1.97 0.57
C LEU A 74 6.91 -2.55 1.96
N ARG A 75 7.88 -3.24 2.57
CA ARG A 75 7.77 -3.78 3.93
C ARG A 75 7.81 -2.67 4.99
N GLY A 76 8.68 -1.67 4.84
CA GLY A 76 8.79 -0.55 5.78
C GLY A 76 7.55 0.33 5.84
N LEU A 77 6.75 0.35 4.77
CA LEU A 77 5.46 1.04 4.72
C LEU A 77 4.28 0.14 5.11
N ASP A 78 4.49 -1.13 5.50
CA ASP A 78 3.42 -2.13 5.69
C ASP A 78 2.49 -2.29 4.47
N VAL A 79 2.94 -1.95 3.26
CA VAL A 79 2.16 -2.14 2.03
C VAL A 79 2.18 -3.61 1.62
N LEU A 80 3.32 -4.28 1.80
CA LEU A 80 3.49 -5.72 1.58
C LEU A 80 3.67 -6.41 2.93
N LEU A 81 2.69 -7.23 3.30
CA LEU A 81 2.68 -8.02 4.52
C LEU A 81 3.19 -9.42 4.21
N GLU A 82 4.29 -9.80 4.85
CA GLU A 82 4.83 -11.16 4.76
C GLU A 82 4.24 -12.01 5.87
N GLN A 83 3.39 -12.97 5.50
CA GLN A 83 2.76 -13.90 6.43
C GLN A 83 3.49 -15.24 6.38
N ARG A 84 3.94 -15.73 7.55
CA ARG A 84 4.32 -17.14 7.66
C ARG A 84 3.05 -17.97 7.77
N ILE A 85 2.74 -18.73 6.74
CA ILE A 85 1.65 -19.71 6.82
C ILE A 85 2.05 -20.74 7.89
N LYS A 86 1.33 -20.74 9.01
CA LYS A 86 1.35 -21.91 9.91
C LYS A 86 0.71 -23.05 9.11
N PRO A 87 1.39 -24.21 8.95
CA PRO A 87 0.83 -25.31 8.19
C PRO A 87 -0.52 -25.66 8.81
N VAL A 88 -1.58 -25.56 8.01
CA VAL A 88 -2.91 -25.95 8.44
C VAL A 88 -2.82 -27.42 8.82
N THR A 89 -2.92 -27.72 10.11
CA THR A 89 -3.10 -29.10 10.55
C THR A 89 -4.53 -29.42 10.16
N THR A 90 -4.70 -30.00 8.98
CA THR A 90 -5.95 -30.59 8.53
C THR A 90 -6.27 -31.71 9.51
N VAL A 91 -6.98 -31.39 10.60
CA VAL A 91 -7.69 -32.43 11.36
C VAL A 91 -8.75 -32.95 10.39
N GLY A 92 -8.58 -34.20 9.99
CA GLY A 92 -9.42 -34.86 9.02
C GLY A 92 -10.90 -34.84 9.39
N PRO A 93 -11.78 -35.07 8.41
CA PRO A 93 -13.21 -35.01 8.60
C PRO A 93 -13.65 -36.08 9.59
N HIS A 94 -14.69 -35.72 10.35
CA HIS A 94 -15.45 -36.54 11.28
C HIS A 94 -15.71 -37.96 10.72
N ALA A 95 -14.82 -38.92 10.99
CA ALA A 95 -15.09 -40.35 10.86
C ALA A 95 -15.52 -40.84 12.23
N ALA A 96 -16.84 -40.81 12.46
CA ALA A 96 -17.48 -41.52 13.56
C ALA A 96 -17.10 -43.00 13.46
N GLY A 97 -16.61 -43.55 14.58
CA GLY A 97 -15.89 -44.80 14.62
C GLY A 97 -16.75 -46.03 14.42
N PHE A 98 -16.09 -47.13 14.04
CA PHE A 98 -16.45 -48.47 14.44
C PHE A 98 -15.20 -49.37 14.36
N GLY A 99 -14.95 -50.10 15.45
CA GLY A 99 -14.33 -51.43 15.43
C GLY A 99 -12.83 -51.52 15.17
N ALA A 100 -12.04 -51.52 16.24
CA ALA A 100 -10.72 -52.14 16.24
C ALA A 100 -10.84 -53.67 16.16
N VAL A 101 -9.94 -54.33 15.42
CA VAL A 101 -9.12 -55.51 15.85
C VAL A 101 -8.31 -56.06 14.66
N ALA A 102 -7.13 -56.61 14.98
CA ALA A 102 -6.11 -57.25 14.13
C ALA A 102 -5.12 -56.25 13.49
N GLY A 103 -3.84 -56.24 13.84
CA GLY A 103 -2.94 -57.37 13.97
C GLY A 103 -2.12 -57.47 12.69
N GLY A 104 -1.03 -56.72 12.58
CA GLY A 104 -0.25 -56.66 11.34
C GLY A 104 1.01 -55.82 11.46
N ARG A 105 2.14 -56.51 11.64
CA ARG A 105 3.50 -55.99 11.59
C ARG A 105 3.84 -55.63 10.15
N ALA A 106 4.03 -54.35 9.82
CA ALA A 106 4.59 -53.95 8.53
C ALA A 106 5.26 -52.58 8.61
N ALA A 107 6.53 -52.60 8.21
CA ALA A 107 7.29 -51.53 7.59
C ALA A 107 7.35 -50.17 8.30
N SER A 108 8.50 -49.95 8.94
CA SER A 108 9.15 -48.65 9.01
C SER A 108 9.29 -48.07 7.60
N ALA A 109 8.25 -47.37 7.12
CA ALA A 109 8.34 -46.49 5.99
C ALA A 109 9.20 -45.31 6.44
N ALA A 110 10.45 -45.31 5.96
CA ALA A 110 11.34 -44.17 6.05
C ALA A 110 10.57 -42.92 5.63
N ALA A 111 10.24 -42.08 6.61
CA ALA A 111 9.78 -40.73 6.37
C ALA A 111 10.91 -40.03 5.62
N ALA A 112 10.75 -39.93 4.30
CA ALA A 112 11.54 -39.05 3.47
C ALA A 112 11.59 -37.68 4.17
N PRO A 113 12.73 -36.97 4.16
CA PRO A 113 12.80 -35.65 4.76
C PRO A 113 11.83 -34.77 3.98
N GLN A 114 10.65 -34.56 4.56
CA GLN A 114 9.75 -33.50 4.15
C GLN A 114 10.50 -32.23 4.52
N GLN A 115 11.36 -31.79 3.61
CA GLN A 115 12.02 -30.50 3.62
C GLN A 115 10.89 -29.48 3.62
N GLN A 116 10.39 -29.14 4.80
CA GLN A 116 9.39 -28.11 5.02
C GLN A 116 10.07 -26.78 4.70
N VAL A 117 10.12 -26.47 3.41
CA VAL A 117 10.35 -25.12 2.92
C VAL A 117 9.18 -24.32 3.49
N HIS A 118 9.44 -23.60 4.58
CA HIS A 118 8.49 -22.66 5.15
C HIS A 118 8.23 -21.58 4.10
N ARG A 119 7.23 -21.81 3.24
CA ARG A 119 6.86 -20.91 2.15
C ARG A 119 6.31 -19.65 2.79
N ALA A 120 7.12 -18.61 2.90
CA ALA A 120 6.63 -17.30 3.28
C ALA A 120 5.69 -16.82 2.16
N VAL A 121 4.54 -16.26 2.53
CA VAL A 121 3.56 -15.80 1.55
C VAL A 121 3.29 -14.34 1.77
N CYS A 122 3.37 -13.58 0.68
CA CYS A 122 3.22 -12.15 0.64
C CYS A 122 1.79 -11.78 0.26
N VAL A 123 1.23 -10.82 0.99
CA VAL A 123 -0.10 -10.27 0.74
C VAL A 123 -0.01 -8.76 0.76
N LEU A 124 -0.69 -8.08 -0.17
CA LEU A 124 -0.84 -6.63 -0.07
C LEU A 124 -1.73 -6.28 1.11
N HIS A 125 -1.45 -5.17 1.79
CA HIS A 125 -2.31 -4.66 2.85
C HIS A 125 -3.75 -4.51 2.33
N PRO A 126 -4.75 -5.07 3.03
CA PRO A 126 -6.13 -5.17 2.52
C PRO A 126 -6.72 -3.79 2.23
N ASP A 127 -6.66 -2.85 3.17
CA ASP A 127 -7.19 -1.49 2.96
C ASP A 127 -6.49 -0.77 1.80
N PHE A 128 -5.14 -0.80 1.78
CA PHE A 128 -4.35 -0.22 0.70
C PHE A 128 -4.75 -0.79 -0.67
N ARG A 129 -4.89 -2.11 -0.78
CA ARG A 129 -5.31 -2.80 -2.01
C ARG A 129 -6.71 -2.36 -2.43
N THR A 130 -7.69 -2.42 -1.54
CA THR A 130 -9.08 -2.04 -1.84
C THR A 130 -9.16 -0.59 -2.29
N GLN A 131 -8.50 0.32 -1.58
CA GLN A 131 -8.52 1.73 -1.95
C GLN A 131 -7.79 2.00 -3.27
N LEU A 132 -6.65 1.36 -3.51
CA LEU A 132 -5.91 1.55 -4.77
C LEU A 132 -6.65 0.95 -5.97
N GLN A 133 -7.36 -0.17 -5.80
CA GLN A 133 -8.28 -0.71 -6.80
C GLN A 133 -9.41 0.28 -7.11
N ARG A 134 -10.04 0.87 -6.07
CA ARG A 134 -11.08 1.90 -6.26
C ARG A 134 -10.55 3.12 -7.01
N VAL A 135 -9.34 3.57 -6.69
CA VAL A 135 -8.72 4.71 -7.39
C VAL A 135 -8.41 4.35 -8.84
N ALA A 136 -7.88 3.15 -9.11
CA ALA A 136 -7.55 2.70 -10.45
C ALA A 136 -8.79 2.50 -11.34
N CYS A 137 -9.88 1.97 -10.79
CA CYS A 137 -11.10 1.67 -11.54
C CYS A 137 -12.12 2.82 -11.56
N CYS A 138 -12.14 3.66 -10.54
CA CYS A 138 -13.20 4.65 -10.30
C CYS A 138 -12.66 6.05 -9.96
N GLY A 139 -11.39 6.35 -10.28
CA GLY A 139 -10.67 7.55 -9.81
C GLY A 139 -11.39 8.90 -9.97
N SER A 140 -12.24 9.06 -11.00
CA SER A 140 -13.04 10.28 -11.22
C SER A 140 -14.28 10.39 -10.33
N GLN A 141 -14.77 9.28 -9.77
CA GLN A 141 -15.97 9.23 -8.94
C GLN A 141 -15.67 9.42 -7.46
N LEU A 142 -14.43 9.16 -7.03
CA LEU A 142 -13.98 9.33 -5.64
C LEU A 142 -13.95 10.79 -5.17
N MET A 143 -13.80 11.75 -6.10
CA MET A 143 -13.90 13.20 -5.82
C MET A 143 -15.30 13.76 -6.02
N ARG A 144 -16.24 12.95 -6.51
CA ARG A 144 -17.61 13.40 -6.72
C ARG A 144 -18.40 13.37 -5.41
N GLY A 145 -17.75 13.69 -4.29
CA GLY A 145 -18.43 14.29 -3.16
C GLY A 145 -18.86 15.67 -3.62
N ASP A 146 -20.07 15.71 -4.20
CA ASP A 146 -20.85 16.84 -4.69
C ASP A 146 -20.21 18.21 -4.47
N VAL A 147 -19.28 18.62 -5.35
CA VAL A 147 -19.03 20.06 -5.52
C VAL A 147 -20.35 20.64 -5.98
N PRO A 148 -21.00 21.51 -5.19
CA PRO A 148 -22.29 22.06 -5.57
C PRO A 148 -22.15 22.68 -6.96
N PRO A 149 -23.12 22.49 -7.87
CA PRO A 149 -23.03 23.06 -9.21
C PRO A 149 -22.86 24.59 -9.18
N ALA A 150 -23.33 25.25 -8.12
CA ALA A 150 -23.08 26.66 -7.84
C ALA A 150 -21.59 26.99 -7.63
N ALA A 151 -20.83 26.14 -6.93
CA ALA A 151 -19.39 26.33 -6.73
C ALA A 151 -18.59 26.11 -8.03
N ALA A 152 -19.07 25.22 -8.91
CA ALA A 152 -18.48 25.02 -10.23
C ALA A 152 -18.73 26.21 -11.18
N ALA A 153 -19.86 26.92 -11.01
CA ALA A 153 -20.23 28.07 -11.85
C ALA A 153 -19.44 29.36 -11.55
N SER A 154 -18.83 29.46 -10.36
CA SER A 154 -18.05 30.64 -9.93
C SER A 154 -16.55 30.36 -9.85
N ALA A 155 -16.05 29.32 -10.53
CA ALA A 155 -14.64 28.97 -10.51
C ALA A 155 -13.79 30.08 -11.19
N PRO A 156 -12.80 30.65 -10.50
CA PRO A 156 -11.86 31.58 -11.12
C PRO A 156 -11.10 30.88 -12.26
N SER A 157 -10.61 31.64 -13.24
CA SER A 157 -9.80 31.06 -14.29
C SER A 157 -8.50 30.46 -13.71
N LEU A 158 -7.94 29.46 -14.39
CA LEU A 158 -6.67 28.84 -13.98
C LEU A 158 -5.55 29.88 -13.86
N GLU A 159 -5.57 30.86 -14.76
CA GLU A 159 -4.64 31.99 -14.78
C GLU A 159 -4.80 32.88 -13.55
N GLN A 160 -6.02 33.30 -13.22
CA GLN A 160 -6.32 34.07 -12.01
C GLN A 160 -5.89 33.34 -10.72
N LEU A 161 -6.09 32.02 -10.67
CA LEU A 161 -5.67 31.20 -9.54
C LEU A 161 -4.13 31.16 -9.42
N GLY A 162 -3.42 31.06 -10.55
CA GLY A 162 -1.97 31.03 -10.61
C GLY A 162 -1.32 32.36 -10.19
N GLU A 163 -1.84 33.48 -10.70
CA GLU A 163 -1.41 34.82 -10.32
C GLU A 163 -1.63 35.06 -8.81
N TRP A 164 -2.81 34.71 -8.32
CA TRP A 164 -3.13 34.83 -6.89
C TRP A 164 -2.18 33.99 -6.03
N ALA A 165 -1.97 32.71 -6.37
CA ALA A 165 -1.08 31.83 -5.62
C ALA A 165 0.35 32.37 -5.58
N THR A 166 0.84 32.89 -6.71
CA THR A 166 2.19 33.47 -6.82
C THR A 166 2.35 34.69 -5.91
N GLY A 167 1.40 35.63 -5.95
CA GLY A 167 1.43 36.81 -5.09
C GLY A 167 1.39 36.48 -3.59
N GLN A 168 0.65 35.44 -3.20
CA GLN A 168 0.60 34.97 -1.81
C GLN A 168 1.93 34.33 -1.37
N TRP A 169 2.53 33.50 -2.21
CA TRP A 169 3.83 32.89 -1.93
C TRP A 169 4.95 33.93 -1.81
N GLU A 170 4.98 34.92 -2.70
CA GLU A 170 5.94 36.03 -2.62
C GLU A 170 5.76 36.86 -1.35
N ALA A 171 4.51 37.16 -0.96
CA ALA A 171 4.23 37.89 0.26
C ALA A 171 4.72 37.13 1.51
N LEU A 172 4.53 35.81 1.57
CA LEU A 172 5.08 34.96 2.64
C LEU A 172 6.62 34.99 2.66
N GLN A 173 7.25 34.88 1.50
CA GLN A 173 8.72 34.94 1.39
C GLN A 173 9.27 36.29 1.87
N LEU A 174 8.67 37.39 1.43
CA LEU A 174 9.07 38.75 1.83
C LEU A 174 8.83 39.00 3.33
N TYR A 175 7.77 38.43 3.89
CA TYR A 175 7.53 38.45 5.34
C TYR A 175 8.65 37.73 6.10
N LEU A 176 9.00 36.50 5.68
CA LEU A 176 10.07 35.72 6.31
C LEU A 176 11.45 36.38 6.18
N LEU A 177 11.67 37.15 5.12
CA LEU A 177 12.89 37.94 4.90
C LEU A 177 12.90 39.26 5.70
N GLY A 178 11.87 39.55 6.48
CA GLY A 178 11.80 40.75 7.33
C GLY A 178 11.50 42.05 6.60
N ALA A 179 11.02 41.99 5.35
CA ALA A 179 10.78 43.16 4.51
C ALA A 179 9.53 44.00 4.90
N GLY A 180 9.05 43.89 6.14
CA GLY A 180 7.95 44.70 6.67
C GLY A 180 6.55 44.44 6.05
N ARG A 181 6.36 43.34 5.31
CA ARG A 181 5.06 42.98 4.74
C ARG A 181 4.15 42.27 5.74
N SER A 182 2.84 42.52 5.66
CA SER A 182 1.82 41.74 6.39
C SER A 182 1.69 40.34 5.78
N PRO A 183 1.40 39.29 6.59
CA PRO A 183 1.04 37.98 6.04
C PRO A 183 -0.14 38.11 5.09
N PRO A 184 -0.16 37.32 4.00
CA PRO A 184 -1.17 37.51 2.98
C PRO A 184 -2.53 36.98 3.45
N ALA A 185 -3.59 37.71 3.10
CA ALA A 185 -4.95 37.39 3.54
C ALA A 185 -5.56 36.24 2.73
N LEU A 186 -6.31 35.38 3.42
CA LEU A 186 -7.08 34.30 2.79
C LEU A 186 -8.07 34.87 1.76
N PRO A 187 -8.32 34.16 0.64
CA PRO A 187 -9.35 34.54 -0.31
C PRO A 187 -10.70 34.72 0.39
N PRO A 188 -11.49 35.73 -0.01
CA PRO A 188 -12.82 35.95 0.55
C PRO A 188 -13.77 34.76 0.35
N LEU A 189 -13.51 33.91 -0.65
CA LEU A 189 -14.27 32.68 -0.93
C LEU A 189 -13.99 31.52 0.05
N LEU A 190 -12.97 31.64 0.90
CA LEU A 190 -12.56 30.64 1.88
C LEU A 190 -12.69 31.14 3.34
N ARG A 191 -13.34 32.30 3.54
CA ARG A 191 -13.76 32.80 4.86
C ARG A 191 -15.20 32.40 5.13
#